data_AF-A0A151U5Y2-F1
#
_entry.id   AF-A0A151U5Y2-F1
#
_cell.length_a   1.000
_cell.length_b   1.000
_cell.length_c   1.000
_cell.angle_alpha   90.00
_cell.angle_beta   90.00
_cell.angle_gamma   90.00
#
_symmetry.space_group_name_H-M   'P 1'
#
loop_
_entity.id
_entity.type
_entity.pdbx_description
1 polymer ?
#
loop_
_entity_poly.entity_id
_entity_poly.type
_entity_poly.pdbx_seq_one_letter_code
_entity_poly.pdbx_strand_id
1 'polypeptide(L)'
;MFMDGYCILDSAASSSDAYWLLLRVLALVPLWHYLLLAAFILFSFIYNFLELHFLQDLFSGFPGSPVALSYNASSQIYHGVVSNCKILHGKYFATPWLCSPHLQTLFVNYFGRPPSLKYTRQLFRTADGGTIALDWLSSSDVSGGAPHGDDVASEDESIPIVVIIPGLTSDSSSQYVKHLAYYTAKRGWKVVVFGGVSITSNFSYNAGWTEDVRTVINYLHKEKSKAPLFVVGTSIGANILVKYLGEDGENIPVAGAVAVCSPWDLLVRDRYIRRGRMQKLYDKALAFGLQDYAKLHQSHFSRNANWEGILKSFSVRDFDDHATRVVGKYESVDTYYRRCSSSIYVKSVAVPLLCISALDDPICTTEAIPWDECKANKNIVVATVKHGGHLAFFEGITASQLWWVRAVNEFLGVLHSGNYMHKQKKNSKSSIALDSSIDHGPYVNVTEDGTVAALNNGPTTDM
;
A
#
# COMPACT_ATOMS: atom_id res chain seq x y z
N MET A 1 -91.93 -27.40 21.69
CA MET A 1 -91.54 -27.93 20.37
C MET A 1 -90.60 -26.90 19.75
N PHE A 2 -89.29 -27.19 19.80
CA PHE A 2 -88.11 -26.47 19.26
C PHE A 2 -87.98 -24.98 19.68
N MET A 3 -87.16 -24.57 20.66
CA MET A 3 -85.76 -24.88 21.03
C MET A 3 -84.70 -24.55 19.97
N ASP A 4 -83.78 -23.68 20.41
CA ASP A 4 -82.39 -23.47 20.00
C ASP A 4 -82.10 -22.77 18.64
N GLY A 5 -81.18 -21.82 18.53
CA GLY A 5 -80.09 -21.49 19.43
C GLY A 5 -79.55 -20.06 19.27
N TYR A 6 -79.23 -19.48 20.42
CA TYR A 6 -78.10 -18.59 20.56
C TYR A 6 -76.84 -19.39 20.19
N CYS A 7 -76.19 -19.07 19.07
CA CYS A 7 -74.79 -19.43 18.85
C CYS A 7 -73.95 -18.16 18.89
N ILE A 8 -73.31 -17.99 20.03
CA ILE A 8 -72.08 -17.23 20.22
C ILE A 8 -70.99 -17.86 19.33
N LEU A 9 -70.10 -17.01 18.81
CA LEU A 9 -68.88 -17.27 18.02
C LEU A 9 -69.07 -17.46 16.51
N ASP A 10 -68.81 -16.38 15.78
CA ASP A 10 -67.84 -16.48 14.70
C ASP A 10 -66.75 -15.42 14.92
N SER A 11 -65.85 -15.75 15.86
CA SER A 11 -64.56 -15.08 16.03
C SER A 11 -63.59 -15.53 14.92
N ALA A 12 -64.02 -15.37 13.68
CA ALA A 12 -63.22 -15.56 12.49
C ALA A 12 -63.37 -14.31 11.62
N ALA A 13 -63.16 -13.12 12.21
CA ALA A 13 -62.62 -12.00 11.44
C ALA A 13 -61.25 -12.47 10.92
N SER A 14 -61.33 -13.13 9.77
CA SER A 14 -60.25 -13.80 9.11
C SER A 14 -59.10 -12.81 9.02
N SER A 15 -57.88 -13.24 9.36
CA SER A 15 -56.69 -12.42 9.16
C SER A 15 -56.65 -11.80 7.75
N SER A 16 -57.26 -12.47 6.77
CA SER A 16 -57.55 -12.00 5.41
C SER A 16 -58.25 -10.63 5.35
N ASP A 17 -59.29 -10.39 6.16
CA ASP A 17 -60.04 -9.13 6.14
C ASP A 17 -59.22 -7.96 6.70
N ALA A 18 -58.39 -8.23 7.72
CA ALA A 18 -57.47 -7.24 8.27
C ALA A 18 -56.37 -6.86 7.26
N TYR A 19 -55.82 -7.84 6.53
CA TYR A 19 -54.84 -7.59 5.46
C TYR A 19 -55.46 -6.81 4.28
N TRP A 20 -56.70 -7.12 3.91
CA TRP A 20 -57.43 -6.38 2.88
C TRP A 20 -57.70 -4.93 3.27
N LEU A 21 -58.03 -4.68 4.55
CA LEU A 21 -58.21 -3.33 5.07
C LEU A 21 -56.88 -2.55 5.03
N LEU A 22 -55.77 -3.17 5.44
CA LEU A 22 -54.42 -2.59 5.36
C LEU A 22 -54.03 -2.25 3.91
N LEU A 23 -54.26 -3.15 2.96
CA LEU A 23 -53.97 -2.91 1.54
C LEU A 23 -54.77 -1.74 0.96
N ARG A 24 -56.05 -1.60 1.32
CA ARG A 24 -56.87 -0.44 0.92
C ARG A 24 -56.34 0.86 1.53
N VAL A 25 -55.99 0.85 2.81
CA VAL A 25 -55.41 2.03 3.48
C VAL A 25 -54.08 2.43 2.83
N LEU A 26 -53.22 1.46 2.50
CA LEU A 26 -51.99 1.72 1.76
C LEU A 26 -52.27 2.29 0.36
N ALA A 27 -53.25 1.76 -0.37
CA ALA A 27 -53.61 2.28 -1.70
C ALA A 27 -54.15 3.73 -1.68
N LEU A 28 -54.65 4.21 -0.54
CA LEU A 28 -55.10 5.60 -0.36
C LEU A 28 -53.95 6.59 -0.15
N VAL A 29 -52.75 6.11 0.20
CA VAL A 29 -51.58 6.97 0.35
C VAL A 29 -51.15 7.49 -1.04
N PRO A 30 -50.98 8.81 -1.22
CA PRO A 30 -50.57 9.37 -2.51
C PRO A 30 -49.23 8.78 -3.00
N LEU A 31 -49.15 8.46 -4.30
CA LEU A 31 -47.98 7.82 -4.93
C LEU A 31 -46.64 8.50 -4.59
N TRP A 32 -46.63 9.83 -4.45
CA TRP A 32 -45.40 10.58 -4.13
C TRP A 32 -44.79 10.20 -2.79
N HIS A 33 -45.56 9.76 -1.79
CA HIS A 33 -45.02 9.27 -0.52
C HIS A 33 -44.21 7.99 -0.71
N TYR A 34 -44.69 7.06 -1.56
CA TYR A 34 -43.96 5.85 -1.90
C TYR A 34 -42.67 6.17 -2.66
N LEU A 35 -42.72 7.14 -3.58
CA LEU A 35 -41.52 7.61 -4.29
C LEU A 35 -40.50 8.25 -3.33
N LEU A 36 -40.96 9.07 -2.38
CA LEU A 36 -40.08 9.64 -1.36
C LEU A 36 -39.48 8.57 -0.45
N LEU A 37 -40.28 7.59 -0.03
CA LEU A 37 -39.79 6.47 0.78
C LEU A 37 -38.75 5.65 0.01
N ALA A 38 -39.03 5.33 -1.26
CA ALA A 38 -38.10 4.62 -2.13
C ALA A 38 -36.80 5.42 -2.34
N ALA A 39 -36.91 6.73 -2.55
CA ALA A 39 -35.76 7.63 -2.68
C ALA A 39 -34.94 7.69 -1.39
N PHE A 40 -35.59 7.74 -0.22
CA PHE A 40 -34.92 7.72 1.08
C PHE A 40 -34.22 6.38 1.34
N ILE A 41 -34.86 5.26 1.04
CA ILE A 41 -34.26 3.92 1.14
C ILE A 41 -33.07 3.81 0.21
N LEU A 42 -33.20 4.26 -1.05
CA LEU A 42 -32.12 4.26 -2.02
C LEU A 42 -30.95 5.15 -1.59
N PHE A 43 -31.24 6.36 -1.10
CA PHE A 43 -30.23 7.27 -0.57
C PHE A 43 -29.49 6.66 0.61
N SER A 44 -30.22 6.09 1.58
CA SER A 44 -29.64 5.41 2.74
C SER A 44 -28.78 4.21 2.30
N PHE A 45 -29.25 3.43 1.34
CA PHE A 45 -28.47 2.33 0.77
C PHE A 45 -27.18 2.83 0.14
N ILE A 46 -27.24 3.85 -0.74
CA ILE A 46 -26.05 4.42 -1.40
C ILE A 46 -25.10 5.04 -0.38
N TYR A 47 -25.63 5.76 0.61
CA TYR A 47 -24.84 6.40 1.67
C TYR A 47 -24.01 5.38 2.46
N ASN A 48 -24.63 4.28 2.86
CA ASN A 48 -23.94 3.21 3.58
C ASN A 48 -23.05 2.37 2.65
N PHE A 49 -23.50 2.09 1.43
CA PHE A 49 -22.76 1.25 0.47
C PHE A 49 -21.49 1.92 -0.07
N LEU A 50 -21.51 3.24 -0.25
CA LEU A 50 -20.34 4.03 -0.61
C LEU A 50 -19.55 4.52 0.61
N GLU A 51 -19.95 4.15 1.82
CA GLU A 51 -19.31 4.58 3.07
C GLU A 51 -19.17 6.11 3.14
N LEU A 52 -20.24 6.82 2.76
CA LEU A 52 -20.27 8.27 2.81
C LEU A 52 -20.27 8.75 4.26
N HIS A 53 -19.46 9.77 4.55
CA HIS A 53 -19.37 10.38 5.88
C HIS A 53 -19.71 11.87 5.89
N PHE A 54 -20.23 12.42 4.78
CA PHE A 54 -20.56 13.84 4.66
C PHE A 54 -21.53 14.34 5.73
N LEU A 55 -22.63 13.62 5.98
CA LEU A 55 -23.64 14.06 6.94
C LEU A 55 -23.08 14.04 8.36
N GLN A 56 -22.29 13.01 8.69
CA GLN A 56 -21.59 12.92 9.97
C GLN A 56 -20.64 14.11 10.17
N ASP A 57 -19.85 14.45 9.15
CA ASP A 57 -18.92 15.57 9.21
C ASP A 57 -19.66 16.91 9.26
N LEU A 58 -20.73 17.08 8.47
CA LEU A 58 -21.56 18.29 8.44
C LEU A 58 -22.18 18.59 9.81
N PHE A 59 -22.81 17.59 10.44
CA PHE A 59 -23.45 17.76 11.76
C PHE A 59 -22.44 17.91 12.90
N SER A 60 -21.19 17.47 12.72
CA SER A 60 -20.11 17.64 13.70
C SER A 60 -19.24 18.87 13.44
N GLY A 61 -19.53 19.65 12.39
CA GLY A 61 -18.80 20.88 12.05
C GLY A 61 -17.42 20.65 11.41
N PHE A 62 -17.26 19.56 10.65
CA PHE A 62 -16.01 19.15 9.99
C PHE A 62 -14.79 19.18 10.94
N PRO A 63 -14.80 18.40 12.03
CA PRO A 63 -13.84 18.55 13.13
C PRO A 63 -12.40 18.19 12.76
N GLY A 64 -12.17 17.61 11.58
CA GLY A 64 -10.91 17.01 11.14
C GLY A 64 -10.58 15.72 11.89
N SER A 65 -9.82 14.84 11.24
CA SER A 65 -9.31 13.62 11.86
C SER A 65 -7.97 13.88 12.54
N PRO A 66 -7.84 13.73 13.86
CA PRO A 66 -6.52 13.77 14.49
C PRO A 66 -5.66 12.62 13.97
N VAL A 67 -4.36 12.87 13.86
CA VAL A 67 -3.38 11.84 13.51
C VAL A 67 -3.06 11.03 14.77
N ALA A 68 -3.33 9.74 14.74
CA ALA A 68 -2.95 8.82 15.80
C ALA A 68 -1.53 8.31 15.54
N LEU A 69 -0.67 8.39 16.56
CA LEU A 69 0.73 7.95 16.50
C LEU A 69 0.93 6.71 17.36
N SER A 70 1.53 5.67 16.80
CA SER A 70 1.91 4.44 17.48
C SER A 70 3.41 4.22 17.32
N TYR A 71 4.12 4.17 18.43
CA TYR A 71 5.58 4.14 18.48
C TYR A 71 6.07 3.52 19.80
N ASN A 72 7.34 3.14 19.84
CA ASN A 72 8.00 2.71 21.07
C ASN A 72 8.23 3.91 22.02
N ALA A 73 7.88 3.78 23.31
CA ALA A 73 8.05 4.87 24.28
C ALA A 73 9.50 5.41 24.38
N SER A 74 10.50 4.56 24.11
CA SER A 74 11.93 4.91 24.11
C SER A 74 12.47 5.22 22.71
N SER A 75 11.60 5.50 21.73
CA SER A 75 11.98 5.82 20.35
C SER A 75 12.63 7.21 20.27
N GLN A 76 13.93 7.24 19.99
CA GLN A 76 14.63 8.49 19.68
C GLN A 76 14.15 9.12 18.37
N ILE A 77 13.63 8.30 17.43
CA ILE A 77 13.05 8.79 16.19
C ILE A 77 11.75 9.55 16.47
N TYR A 78 10.90 9.05 17.36
CA TYR A 78 9.74 9.81 17.79
C TYR A 78 10.15 11.11 18.48
N HIS A 79 10.94 11.02 19.56
CA HIS A 79 11.26 12.17 20.41
C HIS A 79 12.11 13.23 19.71
N GLY A 80 12.98 12.82 18.78
CA GLY A 80 13.90 13.70 18.08
C GLY A 80 13.39 14.21 16.73
N VAL A 81 12.49 13.48 16.06
CA VAL A 81 12.06 13.79 14.69
C VAL A 81 10.55 14.00 14.63
N VAL A 82 9.75 12.98 14.96
CA VAL A 82 8.28 13.05 14.77
C VAL A 82 7.63 14.08 15.69
N SER A 83 8.13 14.25 16.92
CA SER A 83 7.68 15.28 17.87
C SER A 83 7.79 16.71 17.31
N ASN A 84 8.73 16.93 16.39
CA ASN A 84 8.98 18.21 15.73
C ASN A 84 8.18 18.37 14.41
N CYS A 85 7.42 17.35 14.00
CA CYS A 85 6.60 17.38 12.79
C CYS A 85 5.19 17.91 13.11
N LYS A 86 4.91 19.16 12.76
CA LYS A 86 3.65 19.84 13.08
C LYS A 86 2.46 19.20 12.38
N ILE A 87 2.66 18.67 11.17
CA ILE A 87 1.60 18.03 10.38
C ILE A 87 1.16 16.72 11.03
N LEU A 88 2.10 15.94 11.57
CA LEU A 88 1.84 14.67 12.24
C LEU A 88 1.19 14.84 13.62
N HIS A 89 1.29 16.02 14.23
CA HIS A 89 0.58 16.38 15.47
C HIS A 89 -0.69 17.20 15.23
N GLY A 90 -1.00 17.50 13.96
CA GLY A 90 -2.17 18.26 13.55
C GLY A 90 -3.40 17.39 13.31
N LYS A 91 -4.38 18.00 12.66
CA LYS A 91 -5.58 17.32 12.14
C LYS A 91 -5.54 17.28 10.62
N TYR A 92 -5.94 16.14 10.06
CA TYR A 92 -6.22 15.99 8.65
C TYR A 92 -7.68 16.37 8.36
N PHE A 93 -7.89 17.25 7.38
CA PHE A 93 -9.22 17.68 6.95
C PHE A 93 -9.48 17.14 5.54
N ALA A 94 -10.24 16.04 5.46
CA ALA A 94 -10.65 15.48 4.20
C ALA A 94 -11.46 16.50 3.38
N THR A 95 -11.23 16.54 2.07
CA THR A 95 -12.04 17.36 1.15
C THR A 95 -13.52 17.00 1.30
N PRO A 96 -14.43 17.94 1.63
CA PRO A 96 -15.81 17.63 2.01
C PRO A 96 -16.62 16.85 0.96
N TRP A 97 -16.39 17.07 -0.33
CA TRP A 97 -17.07 16.36 -1.41
C TRP A 97 -16.38 15.04 -1.81
N LEU A 98 -15.22 14.71 -1.22
CA LEU A 98 -14.55 13.41 -1.28
C LEU A 98 -14.74 12.66 0.05
N CYS A 99 -15.96 12.65 0.54
CA CYS A 99 -16.38 12.12 1.83
C CYS A 99 -16.63 10.60 1.82
N SER A 100 -15.78 9.85 1.11
CA SER A 100 -15.80 8.39 1.08
C SER A 100 -14.41 7.88 0.73
N PRO A 101 -13.95 6.76 1.31
CA PRO A 101 -12.70 6.13 0.93
C PRO A 101 -12.67 5.77 -0.56
N HIS A 102 -13.83 5.39 -1.12
CA HIS A 102 -13.96 5.03 -2.52
C HIS A 102 -13.86 6.24 -3.43
N LEU A 103 -14.53 7.33 -3.10
CA LEU A 103 -14.45 8.57 -3.88
C LEU A 103 -13.02 9.13 -3.88
N GLN A 104 -12.34 9.14 -2.73
CA GLN A 104 -10.94 9.56 -2.66
C GLN A 104 -10.02 8.69 -3.51
N THR A 105 -10.14 7.36 -3.37
CA THR A 105 -9.32 6.40 -4.12
C THR A 105 -9.56 6.49 -5.62
N LEU A 106 -10.80 6.64 -6.07
CA LEU A 106 -11.10 6.82 -7.50
C LEU A 106 -10.56 8.17 -8.00
N PHE A 107 -10.75 9.24 -7.22
CA PHE A 107 -10.34 10.58 -7.63
C PHE A 107 -8.82 10.70 -7.81
N VAL A 108 -7.99 10.10 -6.92
CA VAL A 108 -6.53 10.14 -7.08
C VAL A 108 -6.06 9.40 -8.35
N ASN A 109 -6.72 8.29 -8.70
CA ASN A 109 -6.34 7.49 -9.86
C ASN A 109 -6.69 8.16 -11.19
N TYR A 110 -7.87 8.77 -11.30
CA TYR A 110 -8.34 9.35 -12.57
C TYR A 110 -8.11 10.85 -12.73
N PHE A 111 -8.19 11.61 -11.63
CA PHE A 111 -8.30 13.06 -11.69
C PHE A 111 -7.26 13.80 -10.89
N GLY A 112 -6.42 13.14 -10.08
CA GLY A 112 -5.69 13.66 -8.91
C GLY A 112 -4.94 14.99 -8.99
N ARG A 113 -5.02 15.73 -10.10
CA ARG A 113 -4.62 17.12 -10.32
C ARG A 113 -3.16 17.37 -9.91
N PRO A 114 -2.22 16.52 -10.35
CA PRO A 114 -0.84 16.73 -10.01
C PRO A 114 -0.30 17.98 -10.71
N PRO A 115 0.73 18.60 -10.14
CA PRO A 115 1.53 19.57 -10.85
C PRO A 115 2.09 18.99 -12.17
N SER A 116 2.22 19.84 -13.18
CA SER A 116 2.92 19.49 -14.41
C SER A 116 4.42 19.43 -14.15
N LEU A 117 5.07 18.36 -14.60
CA LEU A 117 6.50 18.14 -14.46
C LEU A 117 6.98 17.24 -15.60
N LYS A 118 8.29 17.32 -15.90
CA LYS A 118 8.94 16.50 -16.91
C LYS A 118 10.15 15.82 -16.28
N TYR A 119 10.19 14.49 -16.37
CA TYR A 119 11.31 13.70 -15.87
C TYR A 119 12.41 13.57 -16.93
N THR A 120 13.64 13.37 -16.47
CA THR A 120 14.76 12.87 -17.27
C THR A 120 14.95 11.39 -17.00
N ARG A 121 14.70 10.54 -18.01
CA ARG A 121 14.80 9.09 -17.86
C ARG A 121 16.22 8.59 -18.05
N GLN A 122 16.72 7.83 -17.09
CA GLN A 122 17.93 7.02 -17.17
C GLN A 122 17.54 5.54 -17.21
N LEU A 123 18.16 4.76 -18.11
CA LEU A 123 18.02 3.31 -18.12
C LEU A 123 19.22 2.67 -17.44
N PHE A 124 18.94 1.87 -16.42
CA PHE A 124 19.93 1.17 -15.62
C PHE A 124 19.86 -0.33 -15.91
N ARG A 125 20.96 -0.93 -16.39
CA ARG A 125 21.03 -2.37 -16.63
C ARG A 125 21.53 -3.10 -15.41
N THR A 126 20.82 -4.15 -15.01
CA THR A 126 21.16 -5.01 -13.87
C THR A 126 21.97 -6.23 -14.33
N ALA A 127 22.67 -6.87 -13.39
CA ALA A 127 23.57 -7.99 -13.68
C ALA A 127 22.83 -9.25 -14.19
N ASP A 128 21.54 -9.38 -13.87
CA ASP A 128 20.65 -10.45 -14.35
C ASP A 128 20.10 -10.20 -15.77
N GLY A 129 20.58 -9.14 -16.44
CA GLY A 129 20.12 -8.74 -17.77
C GLY A 129 18.85 -7.89 -17.77
N GLY A 130 18.33 -7.54 -16.59
CA GLY A 130 17.18 -6.66 -16.44
C GLY A 130 17.52 -5.20 -16.77
N THR A 131 16.46 -4.42 -16.97
CA THR A 131 16.53 -2.98 -17.19
C THR A 131 15.57 -2.31 -16.24
N ILE A 132 16.06 -1.35 -15.47
CA ILE A 132 15.29 -0.51 -14.56
C ILE A 132 15.28 0.90 -15.16
N ALA A 133 14.11 1.53 -15.25
CA ALA A 133 14.02 2.94 -15.59
C ALA A 133 14.07 3.78 -14.30
N LEU A 134 14.91 4.81 -14.30
CA LEU A 134 15.03 5.80 -13.24
C LEU A 134 14.64 7.16 -13.81
N ASP A 135 13.52 7.69 -13.35
CA ASP A 135 13.00 8.98 -13.79
C ASP A 135 13.43 10.07 -12.79
N TRP A 136 14.35 10.91 -13.24
CA TRP A 136 14.97 11.97 -12.44
C TRP A 136 14.17 13.26 -12.50
N LEU A 137 14.09 13.95 -11.36
CA LEU A 137 13.55 15.30 -11.24
C LEU A 137 14.40 16.11 -10.26
N SER A 138 14.72 17.34 -10.65
CA SER A 138 15.52 18.28 -9.86
C SER A 138 14.76 19.59 -9.63
N SER A 139 15.29 20.46 -8.77
CA SER A 139 14.67 21.76 -8.49
C SER A 139 14.59 22.67 -9.72
N SER A 140 15.55 22.59 -10.65
CA SER A 140 15.54 23.36 -11.90
C SER A 140 14.41 22.93 -12.83
N ASP A 141 13.96 21.68 -12.77
CA ASP A 141 12.87 21.16 -13.62
C ASP A 141 11.49 21.66 -13.20
N VAL A 142 11.34 22.13 -11.96
CA VAL A 142 10.06 22.57 -11.36
C VAL A 142 9.99 24.06 -11.05
N SER A 143 11.14 24.75 -11.11
CA SER A 143 11.23 26.20 -10.93
C SER A 143 11.01 26.86 -12.29
N GLY A 144 9.87 27.51 -12.50
CA GLY A 144 9.47 28.13 -13.79
C GLY A 144 10.31 29.34 -14.23
N GLY A 145 11.57 29.44 -13.83
CA GLY A 145 12.51 30.45 -14.31
C GLY A 145 13.17 29.97 -15.61
N ALA A 146 13.33 30.88 -16.57
CA ALA A 146 14.22 30.65 -17.69
C ALA A 146 15.61 30.24 -17.15
N PRO A 147 16.37 29.37 -17.84
CA PRO A 147 17.76 29.16 -17.48
C PRO A 147 18.44 30.52 -17.58
N HIS A 148 18.77 31.13 -16.43
CA HIS A 148 19.67 32.27 -16.43
C HIS A 148 21.00 31.70 -16.93
N GLY A 149 21.35 32.07 -18.16
CA GLY A 149 22.67 31.82 -18.70
C GLY A 149 23.69 32.31 -17.69
N ASP A 150 24.62 31.41 -17.34
CA ASP A 150 25.77 31.56 -16.44
C ASP A 150 25.71 30.86 -15.08
N ASP A 151 24.61 30.21 -14.68
CA ASP A 151 24.65 29.30 -13.54
C ASP A 151 25.04 27.87 -13.98
N VAL A 152 26.34 27.68 -14.27
CA VAL A 152 26.98 26.38 -13.98
C VAL A 152 27.07 26.28 -12.46
N ALA A 153 25.91 26.15 -11.81
CA ALA A 153 25.85 25.86 -10.39
C ALA A 153 26.56 24.51 -10.24
N SER A 154 27.75 24.54 -9.63
CA SER A 154 28.40 23.34 -9.14
C SER A 154 27.35 22.53 -8.40
N GLU A 155 26.90 21.41 -8.97
CA GLU A 155 25.87 20.60 -8.33
C GLU A 155 26.40 20.19 -6.96
N ASP A 156 25.82 20.76 -5.90
CA ASP A 156 26.23 20.43 -4.56
C ASP A 156 25.98 18.93 -4.35
N GLU A 157 27.07 18.17 -4.28
CA GLU A 157 27.09 16.72 -4.12
C GLU A 157 26.49 16.29 -2.77
N SER A 158 26.16 17.22 -1.87
CA SER A 158 25.46 16.96 -0.61
C SER A 158 23.93 17.09 -0.68
N ILE A 159 23.37 17.52 -1.82
CA ILE A 159 21.91 17.64 -1.99
C ILE A 159 21.25 16.26 -1.78
N PRO A 160 20.27 16.13 -0.87
CA PRO A 160 19.59 14.86 -0.62
C PRO A 160 18.89 14.30 -1.85
N ILE A 161 18.88 12.97 -1.96
CA ILE A 161 18.19 12.24 -3.01
C ILE A 161 17.05 11.45 -2.38
N VAL A 162 15.84 11.62 -2.90
CA VAL A 162 14.66 10.84 -2.52
C VAL A 162 14.33 9.85 -3.63
N VAL A 163 14.44 8.57 -3.31
CA VAL A 163 14.07 7.47 -4.19
C VAL A 163 12.61 7.09 -3.92
N ILE A 164 11.76 7.14 -4.94
CA ILE A 164 10.35 6.80 -4.85
C ILE A 164 10.11 5.44 -5.52
N ILE A 165 9.51 4.51 -4.77
CA ILE A 165 9.12 3.18 -5.20
C ILE A 165 7.58 3.15 -5.33
N PRO A 166 7.03 3.26 -6.55
CA PRO A 166 5.58 3.29 -6.78
C PRO A 166 4.87 2.00 -6.39
N GLY A 167 3.53 2.08 -6.39
CA GLY A 167 2.64 0.95 -6.15
C GLY A 167 2.52 -0.05 -7.31
N LEU A 168 1.55 -0.95 -7.19
CA LEU A 168 1.30 -2.00 -8.18
C LEU A 168 0.95 -1.38 -9.54
N THR A 169 1.57 -1.90 -10.61
CA THR A 169 1.36 -1.42 -11.99
C THR A 169 1.45 0.11 -12.15
N SER A 170 2.19 0.77 -11.25
CA SER A 170 2.34 2.22 -11.21
C SER A 170 3.77 2.59 -11.58
N ASP A 171 3.94 3.80 -12.09
CA ASP A 171 5.26 4.37 -12.39
C ASP A 171 5.27 5.88 -12.07
N SER A 172 6.30 6.57 -12.56
CA SER A 172 6.47 8.02 -12.46
C SER A 172 5.32 8.86 -13.03
N SER A 173 4.47 8.29 -13.89
CA SER A 173 3.31 8.97 -14.46
C SER A 173 2.13 9.07 -13.49
N SER A 174 2.12 8.26 -12.43
CA SER A 174 1.04 8.18 -11.44
C SER A 174 0.81 9.51 -10.72
N GLN A 175 -0.45 9.90 -10.52
CA GLN A 175 -0.81 11.23 -10.01
C GLN A 175 -0.21 11.48 -8.61
N TYR A 176 -0.32 10.50 -7.72
CA TYR A 176 0.20 10.61 -6.35
C TYR A 176 1.74 10.69 -6.30
N VAL A 177 2.44 10.00 -7.22
CA VAL A 177 3.90 10.06 -7.37
C VAL A 177 4.32 11.45 -7.83
N LYS A 178 3.62 12.03 -8.80
CA LYS A 178 3.89 13.39 -9.29
C LYS A 178 3.73 14.45 -8.21
N HIS A 179 2.72 14.33 -7.34
CA HIS A 179 2.59 15.23 -6.18
C HIS A 179 3.82 15.16 -5.29
N LEU A 180 4.23 13.95 -4.88
CA LEU A 180 5.41 13.78 -4.04
C LEU A 180 6.67 14.33 -4.73
N ALA A 181 6.95 13.86 -5.95
CA ALA A 181 8.13 14.25 -6.72
C ALA A 181 8.22 15.77 -6.90
N TYR A 182 7.12 16.43 -7.30
CA TYR A 182 7.10 17.87 -7.49
C TYR A 182 7.40 18.64 -6.19
N TYR A 183 6.71 18.32 -5.09
CA TYR A 183 6.88 19.05 -3.84
C TYR A 183 8.21 18.75 -3.14
N THR A 184 8.79 17.57 -3.37
CA THR A 184 10.16 17.26 -2.92
C THR A 184 11.19 18.03 -3.76
N ALA A 185 11.07 18.02 -5.09
CA ALA A 185 11.97 18.77 -5.98
C ALA A 185 11.91 20.28 -5.74
N LYS A 186 10.71 20.82 -5.50
CA LYS A 186 10.48 22.24 -5.20
C LYS A 186 11.17 22.71 -3.91
N ARG A 187 11.54 21.78 -3.02
CA ARG A 187 12.32 22.06 -1.80
C ARG A 187 13.83 22.01 -2.02
N GLY A 188 14.29 21.85 -3.27
CA GLY A 188 15.71 21.78 -3.61
C GLY A 188 16.30 20.37 -3.61
N TRP A 189 15.51 19.32 -3.38
CA TRP A 189 16.02 17.94 -3.28
C TRP A 189 15.95 17.23 -4.62
N LYS A 190 16.85 16.29 -4.87
CA LYS A 190 16.82 15.45 -6.07
C LYS A 190 15.83 14.31 -5.86
N VAL A 191 15.05 13.97 -6.89
CA VAL A 191 14.08 12.88 -6.85
C VAL A 191 14.42 11.87 -7.94
N VAL A 192 14.36 10.59 -7.58
CA VAL A 192 14.48 9.46 -8.50
C VAL A 192 13.26 8.59 -8.33
N VAL A 193 12.51 8.36 -9.40
CA VAL A 193 11.34 7.48 -9.37
C VAL A 193 11.63 6.22 -10.17
N PHE A 194 11.27 5.06 -9.64
CA PHE A 194 11.22 3.83 -10.43
C PHE A 194 10.16 3.99 -11.54
N GLY A 195 10.61 3.97 -12.79
CA GLY A 195 9.79 4.15 -13.98
C GLY A 195 9.35 2.84 -14.63
N GLY A 196 8.29 2.90 -15.43
CA GLY A 196 7.81 1.77 -16.23
C GLY A 196 8.74 1.49 -17.42
N VAL A 197 9.14 0.23 -17.59
CA VAL A 197 9.97 -0.26 -18.69
C VAL A 197 9.59 -1.70 -19.04
N SER A 198 9.85 -2.10 -20.28
CA SER A 198 9.66 -3.49 -20.71
C SER A 198 10.51 -4.46 -19.92
N ILE A 199 9.92 -5.59 -19.54
CA ILE A 199 10.65 -6.68 -18.88
C ILE A 199 11.71 -7.22 -19.85
N THR A 200 12.96 -7.20 -19.40
CA THR A 200 14.13 -7.60 -20.19
C THR A 200 14.88 -8.78 -19.57
N SER A 201 14.68 -9.08 -18.27
CA SER A 201 15.20 -10.28 -17.62
C SER A 201 14.17 -11.42 -17.60
N ASN A 202 14.61 -12.59 -17.12
CA ASN A 202 13.75 -13.74 -16.87
C ASN A 202 12.95 -13.61 -15.56
N PHE A 203 13.27 -12.62 -14.73
CA PHE A 203 12.58 -12.32 -13.49
C PHE A 203 11.59 -11.18 -13.73
N SER A 204 10.47 -11.22 -13.01
CA SER A 204 9.49 -10.13 -13.03
C SER A 204 9.34 -9.55 -11.63
N TYR A 205 9.09 -8.25 -11.61
CA TYR A 205 8.74 -7.51 -10.41
C TYR A 205 7.55 -8.17 -9.69
N ASN A 206 7.67 -8.33 -8.38
CA ASN A 206 6.60 -8.81 -7.51
C ASN A 206 6.74 -8.18 -6.11
N ALA A 207 5.77 -8.44 -5.23
CA ALA A 207 5.66 -7.80 -3.92
C ALA A 207 6.85 -8.06 -2.97
N GLY A 208 7.69 -9.06 -3.25
CA GLY A 208 8.86 -9.38 -2.42
C GLY A 208 10.19 -9.19 -3.12
N TRP A 209 10.23 -8.66 -4.34
CA TRP A 209 11.45 -8.48 -5.10
C TRP A 209 12.22 -7.24 -4.63
N THR A 210 13.18 -7.44 -3.72
CA THR A 210 13.98 -6.37 -3.11
C THR A 210 15.30 -6.09 -3.85
N GLU A 211 15.71 -6.96 -4.78
CA GLU A 211 16.99 -6.86 -5.50
C GLU A 211 17.12 -5.59 -6.34
N ASP A 212 16.05 -5.20 -7.04
CA ASP A 212 16.06 -3.98 -7.86
C ASP A 212 16.28 -2.73 -6.99
N VAL A 213 15.58 -2.68 -5.85
CA VAL A 213 15.74 -1.59 -4.87
C VAL A 213 17.16 -1.60 -4.31
N ARG A 214 17.66 -2.75 -3.86
CA ARG A 214 19.02 -2.90 -3.33
C ARG A 214 20.08 -2.46 -4.34
N THR A 215 19.92 -2.85 -5.60
CA THR A 215 20.86 -2.54 -6.68
C THR A 215 20.90 -1.03 -6.95
N VAL A 216 19.74 -0.39 -7.12
CA VAL A 216 19.65 1.05 -7.38
C VAL A 216 20.17 1.87 -6.20
N ILE A 217 19.80 1.51 -4.97
CA ILE A 217 20.25 2.21 -3.76
C ILE A 217 21.77 2.13 -3.61
N ASN A 218 22.36 0.95 -3.81
CA ASN A 218 23.82 0.79 -3.76
C ASN A 218 24.53 1.55 -4.88
N TYR A 219 23.97 1.57 -6.09
CA TYR A 219 24.47 2.37 -7.20
C TYR A 219 24.47 3.87 -6.85
N LEU A 220 23.32 4.40 -6.41
CA LEU A 220 23.18 5.81 -6.05
C LEU A 220 24.09 6.20 -4.89
N HIS A 221 24.23 5.34 -3.88
CA HIS A 221 25.11 5.60 -2.75
C HIS A 221 26.59 5.66 -3.18
N LYS A 222 26.99 4.82 -4.13
CA LYS A 222 28.36 4.81 -4.66
C LYS A 222 28.63 6.05 -5.52
N GLU A 223 27.72 6.39 -6.44
CA GLU A 223 27.87 7.54 -7.34
C GLU A 223 27.78 8.88 -6.59
N LYS A 224 26.88 8.97 -5.59
CA LYS A 224 26.56 10.19 -4.84
C LYS A 224 26.82 10.02 -3.34
N SER A 225 28.05 9.60 -3.01
CA SER A 225 28.47 9.23 -1.64
C SER A 225 28.30 10.31 -0.56
N LYS A 226 28.21 11.59 -0.95
CA LYS A 226 27.99 12.72 -0.02
C LYS A 226 26.51 13.07 0.18
N ALA A 227 25.63 12.62 -0.70
CA ALA A 227 24.21 12.92 -0.65
C ALA A 227 23.49 11.94 0.30
N PRO A 228 22.74 12.43 1.31
CA PRO A 228 21.84 11.59 2.07
C PRO A 228 20.79 10.95 1.16
N LEU A 229 20.63 9.62 1.25
CA LEU A 229 19.61 8.89 0.52
C LEU A 229 18.38 8.66 1.40
N PHE A 230 17.22 9.11 0.95
CA PHE A 230 15.94 8.79 1.54
C PHE A 230 15.11 7.94 0.58
N VAL A 231 14.24 7.08 1.11
CA VAL A 231 13.40 6.20 0.28
C VAL A 231 11.95 6.29 0.69
N VAL A 232 11.06 6.48 -0.28
CA VAL A 232 9.61 6.50 -0.06
C VAL A 232 8.96 5.40 -0.89
N GLY A 233 8.28 4.49 -0.22
CA GLY A 233 7.50 3.43 -0.86
C GLY A 233 6.01 3.68 -0.69
N THR A 234 5.23 3.43 -1.73
CA THR A 234 3.77 3.57 -1.71
C THR A 234 3.09 2.24 -2.04
N SER A 235 2.03 1.87 -1.31
CA SER A 235 1.27 0.63 -1.55
C SER A 235 2.17 -0.60 -1.57
N ILE A 236 2.16 -1.41 -2.64
CA ILE A 236 3.06 -2.57 -2.76
C ILE A 236 4.55 -2.17 -2.76
N GLY A 237 4.90 -0.97 -3.24
CA GLY A 237 6.25 -0.41 -3.13
C GLY A 237 6.65 -0.11 -1.68
N ALA A 238 5.69 0.23 -0.82
CA ALA A 238 5.90 0.36 0.61
C ALA A 238 6.19 -1.01 1.27
N ASN A 239 5.51 -2.07 0.81
CA ASN A 239 5.79 -3.43 1.26
C ASN A 239 7.22 -3.86 0.86
N ILE A 240 7.60 -3.66 -0.40
CA ILE A 240 8.95 -3.97 -0.88
C ILE A 240 10.00 -3.18 -0.08
N LEU A 241 9.76 -1.89 0.14
CA LEU A 241 10.64 -1.04 0.94
C LEU A 241 10.83 -1.60 2.35
N VAL A 242 9.75 -1.85 3.10
CA VAL A 242 9.87 -2.33 4.49
C VAL A 242 10.53 -3.71 4.55
N LYS A 243 10.22 -4.60 3.60
CA LYS A 243 10.92 -5.89 3.46
C LYS A 243 12.42 -5.68 3.24
N TYR A 244 12.81 -4.87 2.27
CA TYR A 244 14.21 -4.51 2.01
C TYR A 244 14.90 -3.95 3.27
N LEU A 245 14.21 -3.05 3.99
CA LEU A 245 14.74 -2.43 5.21
C LEU A 245 15.00 -3.43 6.34
N GLY A 246 14.16 -4.46 6.47
CA GLY A 246 14.35 -5.50 7.48
C GLY A 246 15.29 -6.62 7.05
N GLU A 247 15.42 -6.91 5.74
CA GLU A 247 16.39 -7.89 5.22
C GLU A 247 17.84 -7.43 5.41
N ASP A 248 18.12 -6.17 5.06
CA ASP A 248 19.49 -5.65 5.07
C ASP A 248 19.87 -4.98 6.41
N GLY A 249 18.87 -4.59 7.22
CA GLY A 249 19.05 -4.08 8.59
C GLY A 249 20.01 -2.89 8.69
N GLU A 250 21.04 -2.99 9.54
CA GLU A 250 22.00 -1.91 9.79
C GLU A 250 22.94 -1.61 8.62
N ASN A 251 23.07 -2.54 7.66
CA ASN A 251 24.00 -2.42 6.54
C ASN A 251 23.44 -1.55 5.40
N ILE A 252 22.25 -0.98 5.55
CA ILE A 252 21.58 -0.22 4.50
C ILE A 252 22.16 1.20 4.40
N PRO A 253 22.51 1.70 3.20
CA PRO A 253 22.98 3.08 3.00
C PRO A 253 21.84 4.08 2.81
N VAL A 254 20.77 3.96 3.60
CA VAL A 254 19.59 4.83 3.58
C VAL A 254 19.52 5.61 4.88
N ALA A 255 19.44 6.93 4.80
CA ALA A 255 19.39 7.83 5.95
C ALA A 255 18.04 7.80 6.69
N GLY A 256 16.96 7.51 5.96
CA GLY A 256 15.62 7.34 6.49
C GLY A 256 14.62 6.97 5.41
N ALA A 257 13.44 6.51 5.82
CA ALA A 257 12.45 5.99 4.90
C ALA A 257 11.01 6.34 5.31
N VAL A 258 10.10 6.32 4.32
CA VAL A 258 8.67 6.44 4.55
C VAL A 258 7.89 5.39 3.78
N ALA A 259 6.99 4.68 4.46
CA ALA A 259 6.09 3.69 3.89
C ALA A 259 4.64 4.20 3.94
N VAL A 260 3.99 4.39 2.78
CA VAL A 260 2.63 4.94 2.70
C VAL A 260 1.66 3.89 2.19
N CYS A 261 0.58 3.64 2.94
CA CYS A 261 -0.47 2.65 2.65
C CYS A 261 0.09 1.25 2.33
N SER A 262 1.07 0.77 3.11
CA SER A 262 1.59 -0.59 2.93
C SER A 262 0.50 -1.63 3.17
N PRO A 263 0.42 -2.70 2.36
CA PRO A 263 -0.45 -3.84 2.64
C PRO A 263 0.03 -4.70 3.81
N TRP A 264 1.30 -4.57 4.23
CA TRP A 264 1.96 -5.26 5.35
C TRP A 264 1.98 -6.79 5.29
N ASP A 265 0.80 -7.41 5.35
CA ASP A 265 0.55 -8.84 5.26
C ASP A 265 -0.32 -9.13 4.04
N LEU A 266 0.29 -9.77 3.04
CA LEU A 266 -0.35 -10.04 1.76
C LEU A 266 -1.45 -11.10 1.87
N LEU A 267 -1.38 -12.02 2.86
CA LEU A 267 -2.42 -13.01 3.11
C LEU A 267 -3.66 -12.36 3.76
N VAL A 268 -3.45 -11.49 4.74
CA VAL A 268 -4.53 -10.73 5.37
C VAL A 268 -5.19 -9.82 4.32
N ARG A 269 -4.38 -9.14 3.49
CA ARG A 269 -4.86 -8.32 2.38
C ARG A 269 -5.69 -9.13 1.37
N ASP A 270 -5.20 -10.29 0.94
CA ASP A 270 -5.91 -11.19 0.02
C ASP A 270 -7.25 -11.66 0.62
N ARG A 271 -7.30 -11.99 1.90
CA ARG A 271 -8.57 -12.34 2.56
C ARG A 271 -9.51 -11.12 2.60
N TYR A 272 -9.00 -9.95 2.96
CA TYR A 272 -9.78 -8.72 3.09
C TYR A 272 -10.42 -8.29 1.77
N ILE A 273 -9.64 -8.25 0.68
CA ILE A 273 -10.12 -7.78 -0.63
C ILE A 273 -11.24 -8.67 -1.20
N ARG A 274 -11.39 -9.89 -0.67
CA ARG A 274 -12.43 -10.85 -1.07
C ARG A 274 -13.67 -10.86 -0.17
N ARG A 275 -13.72 -10.08 0.92
CA ARG A 275 -14.84 -10.12 1.90
C ARG A 275 -16.13 -9.48 1.39
N GLY A 276 -16.05 -8.24 0.91
CA GLY A 276 -17.22 -7.43 0.56
C GLY A 276 -17.43 -7.25 -0.94
N ARG A 277 -18.61 -6.74 -1.32
CA ARG A 277 -18.95 -6.46 -2.73
C ARG A 277 -18.05 -5.37 -3.33
N MET A 278 -17.79 -4.30 -2.57
CA MET A 278 -16.90 -3.23 -3.00
C MET A 278 -15.45 -3.69 -3.10
N GLN A 279 -14.97 -4.42 -2.10
CA GLN A 279 -13.61 -4.97 -2.09
C GLN A 279 -13.39 -5.92 -3.29
N LYS A 280 -14.36 -6.77 -3.63
CA LYS A 280 -14.30 -7.62 -4.84
C LYS A 280 -14.24 -6.81 -6.14
N LEU A 281 -14.84 -5.63 -6.19
CA LEU A 281 -14.71 -4.73 -7.34
C LEU A 281 -13.27 -4.20 -7.46
N TYR A 282 -12.63 -3.84 -6.34
CA TYR A 282 -11.21 -3.48 -6.32
C TYR A 282 -10.33 -4.65 -6.72
N ASP A 283 -10.56 -5.85 -6.18
CA ASP A 283 -9.79 -7.05 -6.51
C ASP A 283 -9.82 -7.31 -8.04
N LYS A 284 -11.00 -7.23 -8.63
CA LYS A 284 -11.20 -7.38 -10.07
C LYS A 284 -10.53 -6.27 -10.88
N ALA A 285 -10.62 -5.02 -10.44
CA ALA A 285 -9.97 -3.89 -11.12
C ALA A 285 -8.43 -4.02 -11.09
N LEU A 286 -7.86 -4.44 -9.95
CA LEU A 286 -6.43 -4.72 -9.81
C LEU A 286 -6.01 -5.91 -10.68
N ALA A 287 -6.81 -6.98 -10.73
CA ALA A 287 -6.57 -8.12 -11.60
C ALA A 287 -6.53 -7.74 -13.08
N PHE A 288 -7.43 -6.87 -13.53
CA PHE A 288 -7.43 -6.36 -14.90
C PHE A 288 -6.21 -5.48 -15.20
N GLY A 289 -5.80 -4.62 -14.27
CA GLY A 289 -4.54 -3.87 -14.40
C GLY A 289 -3.32 -4.80 -14.55
N LEU A 290 -3.27 -5.88 -13.77
CA LEU A 290 -2.23 -6.91 -13.87
C LEU A 290 -2.28 -7.67 -15.20
N GLN A 291 -3.47 -7.98 -15.71
CA GLN A 291 -3.63 -8.56 -17.03
C GLN A 291 -3.12 -7.64 -18.14
N ASP A 292 -3.43 -6.35 -18.06
CA ASP A 292 -2.98 -5.38 -19.07
C ASP A 292 -1.46 -5.20 -19.01
N TYR A 293 -0.87 -5.21 -17.81
CA TYR A 293 0.58 -5.30 -17.64
C TYR A 293 1.16 -6.57 -18.26
N ALA A 294 0.54 -7.73 -18.05
CA ALA A 294 0.99 -8.98 -18.66
C ALA A 294 0.85 -8.98 -20.19
N LYS A 295 -0.19 -8.35 -20.76
CA LYS A 295 -0.35 -8.15 -22.21
C LYS A 295 0.74 -7.26 -22.79
N LEU A 296 1.12 -6.19 -22.10
CA LEU A 296 2.25 -5.34 -22.50
C LEU A 296 3.57 -6.13 -22.58
N HIS A 297 3.69 -7.19 -21.76
CA HIS A 297 4.87 -8.06 -21.69
C HIS A 297 4.55 -9.50 -22.11
N GLN A 298 3.66 -9.66 -23.10
CA GLN A 298 3.15 -10.98 -23.51
C GLN A 298 4.27 -11.97 -23.80
N SER A 299 5.33 -11.57 -24.51
CA SER A 299 6.44 -12.46 -24.87
C SER A 299 7.16 -13.07 -23.65
N HIS A 300 7.21 -12.35 -22.53
CA HIS A 300 7.77 -12.81 -21.27
C HIS A 300 6.80 -13.77 -20.58
N PHE A 301 5.55 -13.35 -20.36
CA PHE A 301 4.56 -14.15 -19.62
C PHE A 301 4.10 -15.39 -20.38
N SER A 302 4.02 -15.36 -21.70
CA SER A 302 3.67 -16.54 -22.50
C SER A 302 4.74 -17.64 -22.47
N ARG A 303 5.99 -17.26 -22.20
CA ARG A 303 7.12 -18.19 -22.09
C ARG A 303 7.27 -18.72 -20.68
N ASN A 304 7.05 -17.87 -19.68
CA ASN A 304 7.47 -18.14 -18.30
C ASN A 304 6.29 -18.38 -17.34
N ALA A 305 5.04 -18.29 -17.81
CA ALA A 305 3.84 -18.39 -16.98
C ALA A 305 2.65 -19.05 -17.71
N ASN A 306 1.55 -19.30 -17.00
CA ASN A 306 0.31 -19.81 -17.58
C ASN A 306 -0.47 -18.68 -18.28
N TRP A 307 -0.15 -18.43 -19.56
CA TRP A 307 -0.77 -17.36 -20.34
C TRP A 307 -2.30 -17.41 -20.40
N GLU A 308 -2.87 -18.60 -20.63
CA GLU A 308 -4.33 -18.74 -20.70
C GLU A 308 -5.00 -18.46 -19.34
N GLY A 309 -4.37 -18.89 -18.26
CA GLY A 309 -4.82 -18.59 -16.90
C GLY A 309 -4.78 -17.10 -16.59
N ILE A 310 -3.71 -16.40 -17.01
CA ILE A 310 -3.57 -14.95 -16.86
C ILE A 310 -4.75 -14.23 -17.51
N LEU A 311 -5.08 -14.55 -18.77
CA LEU A 311 -6.18 -13.91 -19.50
C LEU A 311 -7.57 -14.19 -18.89
N LYS A 312 -7.71 -15.26 -18.11
CA LYS A 312 -8.96 -15.66 -17.43
C LYS A 312 -9.02 -15.23 -15.96
N SER A 313 -8.00 -14.55 -15.45
CA SER A 313 -7.94 -14.15 -14.03
C SER A 313 -9.02 -13.11 -13.68
N PHE A 314 -9.75 -13.31 -12.59
CA PHE A 314 -10.78 -12.35 -12.13
C PHE A 314 -10.45 -11.73 -10.77
N SER A 315 -9.41 -12.21 -10.12
CA SER A 315 -8.86 -11.70 -8.87
C SER A 315 -7.34 -11.58 -8.95
N VAL A 316 -6.76 -10.77 -8.06
CA VAL A 316 -5.30 -10.68 -7.92
C VAL A 316 -4.71 -12.03 -7.57
N ARG A 317 -5.43 -12.84 -6.78
CA ARG A 317 -5.01 -14.20 -6.41
C ARG A 317 -4.95 -15.14 -7.61
N ASP A 318 -5.91 -15.06 -8.54
CA ASP A 318 -5.87 -15.86 -9.78
C ASP A 318 -4.66 -15.48 -10.63
N PHE A 319 -4.42 -14.17 -10.77
CA PHE A 319 -3.25 -13.70 -11.50
C PHE A 319 -1.95 -14.17 -10.83
N ASP A 320 -1.87 -14.08 -9.51
CA ASP A 320 -0.70 -14.54 -8.76
C ASP A 320 -0.48 -16.05 -8.87
N ASP A 321 -1.56 -16.85 -8.98
CA ASP A 321 -1.47 -18.29 -9.21
C ASP A 321 -0.93 -18.64 -10.60
N HIS A 322 -1.34 -17.89 -11.62
CA HIS A 322 -1.02 -18.19 -13.01
C HIS A 322 0.26 -17.51 -13.52
N ALA A 323 0.61 -16.35 -12.97
CA ALA A 323 1.79 -15.56 -13.30
C ALA A 323 2.80 -15.52 -12.17
N THR A 324 2.48 -14.78 -11.10
CA THR A 324 3.48 -14.32 -10.13
C THR A 324 4.20 -15.46 -9.43
N ARG A 325 3.47 -16.48 -8.95
CA ARG A 325 4.09 -17.63 -8.30
C ARG A 325 4.93 -18.46 -9.27
N VAL A 326 4.51 -18.54 -10.53
CA VAL A 326 5.19 -19.35 -11.55
C VAL A 326 6.52 -18.69 -11.93
N VAL A 327 6.49 -17.40 -12.28
CA VAL A 327 7.70 -16.62 -12.62
C VAL A 327 8.61 -16.50 -11.40
N GLY A 328 8.04 -16.25 -10.22
CA GLY A 328 8.77 -16.16 -8.96
C GLY A 328 9.19 -17.50 -8.36
N LYS A 329 8.84 -18.63 -8.99
CA LYS A 329 9.17 -20.00 -8.55
C LYS A 329 8.73 -20.32 -7.10
N TYR A 330 7.58 -19.80 -6.69
CA TYR A 330 6.96 -20.12 -5.40
C TYR A 330 6.08 -21.37 -5.52
N GLU A 331 6.12 -22.25 -4.51
CA GLU A 331 5.35 -23.51 -4.55
C GLU A 331 3.83 -23.25 -4.62
N SER A 332 3.36 -22.19 -3.95
CA SER A 332 1.96 -21.78 -3.91
C SER A 332 1.84 -20.26 -3.79
N VAL A 333 0.64 -19.74 -4.08
CA VAL A 333 0.33 -18.31 -3.83
C VAL A 333 0.45 -17.97 -2.34
N ASP A 334 0.09 -18.90 -1.45
CA ASP A 334 0.21 -18.65 -0.01
C ASP A 334 1.68 -18.62 0.44
N THR A 335 2.55 -19.45 -0.14
CA THR A 335 4.01 -19.36 0.06
C THR A 335 4.50 -17.98 -0.39
N TYR A 336 4.13 -17.54 -1.60
CA TYR A 336 4.47 -16.23 -2.12
C TYR A 336 4.03 -15.12 -1.15
N TYR A 337 2.77 -15.10 -0.74
CA TYR A 337 2.26 -14.08 0.17
C TYR A 337 2.96 -14.08 1.52
N ARG A 338 3.25 -15.25 2.11
CA ARG A 338 3.98 -15.32 3.39
C ARG A 338 5.41 -14.78 3.27
N ARG A 339 6.17 -15.23 2.27
CA ARG A 339 7.58 -14.84 2.08
C ARG A 339 7.72 -13.36 1.68
N CYS A 340 6.72 -12.81 1.02
CA CYS A 340 6.77 -11.42 0.53
C CYS A 340 6.07 -10.41 1.45
N SER A 341 5.44 -10.83 2.55
CA SER A 341 4.83 -9.91 3.51
C SER A 341 5.89 -9.15 4.29
N SER A 342 5.80 -7.82 4.30
CA SER A 342 6.74 -6.97 5.03
C SER A 342 6.56 -7.01 6.55
N SER A 343 5.38 -7.42 7.04
CA SER A 343 5.07 -7.51 8.47
C SER A 343 6.09 -8.32 9.28
N ILE A 344 6.62 -9.40 8.71
CA ILE A 344 7.61 -10.28 9.39
C ILE A 344 9.00 -9.65 9.51
N TYR A 345 9.30 -8.61 8.72
CA TYR A 345 10.60 -7.95 8.67
C TYR A 345 10.68 -6.70 9.54
N VAL A 346 9.55 -6.23 10.08
CA VAL A 346 9.42 -4.99 10.86
C VAL A 346 10.38 -4.93 12.05
N LYS A 347 10.60 -6.06 12.75
CA LYS A 347 11.49 -6.11 13.92
C LYS A 347 12.96 -5.84 13.57
N SER A 348 13.37 -6.13 12.34
CA SER A 348 14.76 -6.00 11.89
C SER A 348 15.08 -4.64 11.26
N VAL A 349 14.08 -3.78 11.06
CA VAL A 349 14.28 -2.44 10.48
C VAL A 349 15.15 -1.59 11.40
N ALA A 350 16.32 -1.20 10.89
CA ALA A 350 17.31 -0.39 11.62
C ALA A 350 17.28 1.11 11.29
N VAL A 351 16.59 1.50 10.21
CA VAL A 351 16.54 2.89 9.75
C VAL A 351 15.34 3.65 10.32
N PRO A 352 15.42 4.97 10.53
CA PRO A 352 14.26 5.80 10.84
C PRO A 352 13.17 5.60 9.78
N LEU A 353 12.01 5.09 10.20
CA LEU A 353 10.91 4.75 9.30
C LEU A 353 9.61 5.35 9.81
N LEU A 354 9.02 6.23 9.02
CA LEU A 354 7.64 6.67 9.20
C LEU A 354 6.71 5.79 8.37
N CYS A 355 5.60 5.34 8.95
CA CYS A 355 4.58 4.60 8.24
C CYS A 355 3.26 5.37 8.29
N ILE A 356 2.61 5.60 7.15
CA ILE A 356 1.36 6.36 7.07
C ILE A 356 0.26 5.46 6.51
N SER A 357 -0.86 5.32 7.21
CA SER A 357 -2.02 4.53 6.77
C SER A 357 -3.35 5.24 7.07
N ALA A 358 -4.33 5.09 6.18
CA ALA A 358 -5.72 5.44 6.46
C ALA A 358 -6.45 4.22 7.03
N LEU A 359 -7.29 4.41 8.04
CA LEU A 359 -8.04 3.30 8.65
C LEU A 359 -9.22 2.84 7.78
N ASP A 360 -9.68 3.69 6.86
CA ASP A 360 -10.75 3.40 5.89
C ASP A 360 -10.21 2.97 4.51
N ASP A 361 -8.93 2.60 4.41
CA ASP A 361 -8.32 2.20 3.13
C ASP A 361 -9.04 0.96 2.55
N PRO A 362 -9.63 1.07 1.33
CA PRO A 362 -10.43 -0.01 0.74
C PRO A 362 -9.57 -1.16 0.19
N ILE A 363 -8.24 -1.01 0.15
CA ILE A 363 -7.30 -1.99 -0.39
C ILE A 363 -6.41 -2.56 0.72
N CYS A 364 -5.86 -1.71 1.59
CA CYS A 364 -4.93 -2.08 2.65
C CYS A 364 -5.61 -1.99 4.02
N THR A 365 -6.13 -3.11 4.51
CA THR A 365 -6.86 -3.15 5.79
C THR A 365 -6.00 -2.81 7.00
N THR A 366 -6.60 -2.12 7.98
CA THR A 366 -6.00 -1.90 9.31
C THR A 366 -5.68 -3.20 10.06
N GLU A 367 -6.32 -4.31 9.71
CA GLU A 367 -6.05 -5.63 10.31
C GLU A 367 -4.66 -6.17 9.96
N ALA A 368 -4.07 -5.70 8.84
CA ALA A 368 -2.77 -6.14 8.38
C ALA A 368 -1.62 -5.34 9.04
N ILE A 369 -1.91 -4.22 9.70
CA ILE A 369 -0.89 -3.37 10.32
C ILE A 369 -0.29 -4.14 11.53
N PRO A 370 1.03 -4.39 11.56
CA PRO A 370 1.69 -5.12 12.63
C PRO A 370 1.95 -4.17 13.83
N TRP A 371 0.87 -3.81 14.53
CA TRP A 371 0.88 -2.78 15.57
C TRP A 371 1.91 -3.04 16.66
N ASP A 372 2.00 -4.28 17.14
CA ASP A 372 2.86 -4.64 18.26
C ASP A 372 4.32 -4.70 17.84
N GLU A 373 4.62 -5.23 16.66
CA GLU A 373 5.97 -5.24 16.09
C GLU A 373 6.47 -3.82 15.82
N CYS A 374 5.62 -2.95 15.29
CA CYS A 374 5.94 -1.54 15.10
C CYS A 374 6.18 -0.82 16.44
N LYS A 375 5.37 -1.06 17.48
CA LYS A 375 5.58 -0.49 18.81
C LYS A 375 6.83 -1.06 19.50
N ALA A 376 7.23 -2.28 19.21
CA ALA A 376 8.44 -2.88 19.75
C ALA A 376 9.72 -2.29 19.12
N ASN A 377 9.66 -1.84 17.86
CA ASN A 377 10.81 -1.26 17.16
C ASN A 377 10.97 0.25 17.47
N LYS A 378 12.15 0.65 17.96
CA LYS A 378 12.45 2.05 18.30
C LYS A 378 12.64 2.96 17.09
N ASN A 379 12.85 2.40 15.90
CA ASN A 379 13.08 3.17 14.68
C ASN A 379 11.81 3.47 13.89
N ILE A 380 10.68 2.86 14.27
CA ILE A 380 9.43 2.94 13.53
C ILE A 380 8.42 3.82 14.27
N VAL A 381 7.76 4.68 13.51
CA VAL A 381 6.58 5.41 13.97
C VAL A 381 5.46 5.19 12.96
N VAL A 382 4.31 4.71 13.43
CA VAL A 382 3.11 4.52 12.61
C VAL A 382 2.16 5.69 12.87
N ALA A 383 1.81 6.43 11.83
CA ALA A 383 0.83 7.50 11.81
C ALA A 383 -0.43 7.03 11.07
N THR A 384 -1.58 7.12 11.73
CA THR A 384 -2.87 6.80 11.11
C THR A 384 -3.87 7.94 11.21
N VAL A 385 -4.73 8.00 10.21
CA VAL A 385 -5.88 8.90 10.16
C VAL A 385 -7.13 8.06 9.91
N LYS A 386 -8.27 8.53 10.42
CA LYS A 386 -9.55 7.83 10.26
C LYS A 386 -9.94 7.71 8.79
N HIS A 387 -9.76 8.80 8.03
CA HIS A 387 -10.15 8.89 6.63
C HIS A 387 -8.96 9.21 5.74
N GLY A 388 -8.94 8.64 4.53
CA GLY A 388 -7.92 8.96 3.53
C GLY A 388 -8.00 8.13 2.25
N GLY A 389 -8.74 7.01 2.26
CA GLY A 389 -8.74 6.07 1.15
C GLY A 389 -7.34 5.54 0.84
N HIS A 390 -7.15 4.91 -0.32
CA HIS A 390 -5.85 4.39 -0.73
C HIS A 390 -5.04 5.47 -1.45
N LEU A 391 -3.93 5.92 -0.83
CA LEU A 391 -2.97 6.93 -1.35
C LEU A 391 -3.53 8.33 -1.68
N ALA A 392 -4.78 8.61 -1.36
CA ALA A 392 -5.43 9.86 -1.70
C ALA A 392 -5.21 10.95 -0.62
N PHE A 393 -5.82 10.85 0.55
CA PHE A 393 -5.70 11.82 1.64
C PHE A 393 -5.88 13.28 1.16
N PHE A 394 -6.89 13.52 0.32
CA PHE A 394 -7.13 14.84 -0.26
C PHE A 394 -7.59 15.84 0.79
N GLU A 395 -6.98 17.02 0.76
CA GLU A 395 -7.35 18.13 1.62
C GLU A 395 -7.70 19.40 0.84
N GLY A 396 -8.44 20.28 1.51
CA GLY A 396 -8.93 21.53 0.94
C GLY A 396 -10.08 21.33 -0.06
N ILE A 397 -10.79 22.42 -0.37
CA ILE A 397 -11.97 22.35 -1.24
C ILE A 397 -11.63 22.01 -2.69
N THR A 398 -10.41 22.32 -3.13
CA THR A 398 -9.94 22.13 -4.51
C THR A 398 -9.43 20.71 -4.80
N ALA A 399 -9.21 19.89 -3.75
CA ALA A 399 -8.57 18.58 -3.84
C ALA A 399 -7.25 18.61 -4.64
N SER A 400 -6.42 19.63 -4.42
CA SER A 400 -5.16 19.84 -5.15
C SER A 400 -3.92 19.46 -4.35
N GLN A 401 -4.09 18.97 -3.13
CA GLN A 401 -2.99 18.58 -2.24
C GLN A 401 -3.34 17.26 -1.55
N LEU A 402 -2.31 16.44 -1.33
CA LEU A 402 -2.39 15.21 -0.57
C LEU A 402 -1.70 15.45 0.78
N TRP A 403 -2.43 15.27 1.88
CA TRP A 403 -1.92 15.54 3.22
C TRP A 403 -0.63 14.75 3.51
N TRP A 404 -0.60 13.48 3.11
CA TRP A 404 0.54 12.59 3.36
C TRP A 404 1.82 13.06 2.64
N VAL A 405 1.72 13.75 1.50
CA VAL A 405 2.89 14.29 0.78
C VAL A 405 3.55 15.40 1.60
N ARG A 406 2.76 16.25 2.25
CA ARG A 406 3.31 17.28 3.15
C ARG A 406 3.92 16.65 4.39
N ALA A 407 3.26 15.64 4.97
CA ALA A 407 3.77 14.90 6.14
C ALA A 407 5.09 14.18 5.84
N VAL A 408 5.20 13.49 4.70
CA VAL A 408 6.45 12.86 4.23
C VAL A 408 7.57 13.88 4.13
N ASN A 409 7.32 14.97 3.41
CA ASN A 409 8.36 15.97 3.18
C ASN A 409 8.75 16.73 4.47
N GLU A 410 7.82 16.93 5.41
CA GLU A 410 8.14 17.47 6.74
C GLU A 410 9.01 16.50 7.53
N PHE A 411 8.61 15.22 7.64
CA PHE A 411 9.37 14.20 8.35
C PHE A 411 10.80 14.07 7.81
N LEU A 412 10.96 13.94 6.49
CA LEU A 412 12.28 13.84 5.86
C LEU A 412 13.11 15.11 6.08
N GLY A 413 12.48 16.29 6.01
CA GLY A 413 13.16 17.57 6.26
C GLY A 413 13.68 17.68 7.70
N VAL A 414 12.85 17.36 8.69
CA VAL A 414 13.24 17.36 10.11
C VAL A 414 14.33 16.32 10.36
N LEU A 415 14.20 15.12 9.77
CA LEU A 415 15.20 14.06 9.90
C LEU A 415 16.57 14.49 9.34
N HIS A 416 16.58 15.12 8.16
CA HIS A 416 17.78 15.62 7.50
C HIS A 416 18.47 16.73 8.29
N SER A 417 17.71 17.66 8.87
CA SER A 417 18.25 18.75 9.69
C SER A 417 18.69 18.29 11.09
N GLY A 418 18.30 17.09 11.52
CA GLY A 418 18.64 16.51 12.81
C GLY A 418 19.84 15.58 12.79
N ASN A 419 20.17 15.01 13.95
CA ASN A 419 21.25 14.04 14.13
C ASN A 419 20.77 12.57 14.16
N TYR A 420 19.56 12.31 13.64
CA TYR A 420 18.89 11.02 13.74
C TYR A 420 18.92 10.21 12.45
N MET A 421 19.57 10.71 11.39
CA MET A 421 19.77 9.94 10.17
C MET A 421 20.56 8.67 10.45
N HIS A 422 20.11 7.56 9.86
CA HIS A 422 20.88 6.34 9.87
C HIS A 422 22.19 6.53 9.11
N LYS A 423 23.25 5.92 9.64
CA LYS A 423 24.56 5.83 8.98
C LYS A 423 24.88 4.36 8.81
N GLN A 424 25.17 3.97 7.58
CA GLN A 424 25.58 2.60 7.27
C GLN A 424 26.75 2.19 8.16
N LYS A 425 26.57 1.12 8.95
CA LYS A 425 27.69 0.53 9.67
C LYS A 425 28.46 -0.33 8.68
N LYS A 426 29.67 0.09 8.30
CA LYS A 426 30.58 -0.75 7.49
C LYS A 426 31.06 -1.91 8.37
N ASN A 427 30.32 -3.03 8.34
CA ASN A 427 30.84 -4.28 8.87
C ASN A 427 31.96 -4.75 7.94
N SER A 428 33.18 -4.82 8.44
CA SER A 428 34.37 -5.38 7.78
C SER A 428 34.31 -6.91 7.72
N LYS A 429 33.21 -7.49 7.24
CA LYS A 429 33.09 -8.92 6.98
C LYS A 429 32.75 -9.12 5.53
N SER A 430 33.68 -9.75 4.83
CA SER A 430 33.48 -10.33 3.50
C SER A 430 32.19 -11.13 3.49
N SER A 431 31.47 -11.06 2.37
CA SER A 431 30.36 -11.92 2.00
C SER A 431 30.64 -13.38 2.38
N ILE A 432 30.17 -13.81 3.54
CA ILE A 432 29.87 -15.21 3.76
C ILE A 432 28.51 -15.35 3.09
N ALA A 433 28.51 -16.03 1.95
CA ALA A 433 27.28 -16.48 1.30
C ALA A 433 26.40 -17.09 2.39
N LEU A 434 25.17 -16.59 2.50
CA LEU A 434 24.15 -17.21 3.32
C LEU A 434 23.86 -18.56 2.65
N ASP A 435 24.63 -19.57 3.03
CA ASP A 435 24.32 -20.95 2.68
C ASP A 435 22.92 -21.19 3.24
N SER A 436 21.99 -21.55 2.36
CA SER A 436 20.60 -21.74 2.71
C SER A 436 20.54 -22.79 3.82
N SER A 437 20.27 -22.37 5.06
CA SER A 437 19.81 -23.31 6.09
C SER A 437 18.39 -23.72 5.70
N ILE A 438 18.30 -24.62 4.72
CA ILE A 438 17.14 -25.45 4.51
C ILE A 438 16.98 -26.20 5.83
N ASP A 439 15.89 -25.89 6.52
CA ASP A 439 15.38 -26.69 7.61
C ASP A 439 15.06 -28.07 7.03
N HIS A 440 16.03 -28.99 7.09
CA HIS A 440 15.82 -30.39 6.76
C HIS A 440 14.95 -30.98 7.87
N GLY A 441 13.63 -30.85 7.69
CA GLY A 441 12.67 -31.70 8.40
C GLY A 441 13.05 -33.18 8.20
N PRO A 442 12.73 -34.05 9.17
CA PRO A 442 13.27 -35.41 9.19
C PRO A 442 12.84 -36.19 7.95
N TYR A 443 13.82 -36.65 7.17
CA TYR A 443 13.61 -37.55 6.04
C TYR A 443 13.03 -38.87 6.54
N VAL A 444 11.86 -39.24 6.04
CA VAL A 444 11.28 -40.57 6.21
C VAL A 444 11.66 -41.40 4.98
N ASN A 445 12.48 -42.44 5.18
CA ASN A 445 12.76 -43.40 4.12
C ASN A 445 11.74 -44.54 4.23
N VAL A 446 10.96 -44.77 3.17
CA VAL A 446 10.00 -45.89 3.10
C VAL A 446 10.71 -47.02 2.38
N THR A 447 11.00 -48.11 3.10
CA THR A 447 11.48 -49.34 2.48
C THR A 447 10.32 -50.09 1.82
N GLU A 448 10.60 -50.92 0.81
CA GLU A 448 9.61 -51.60 -0.06
C GLU A 448 8.62 -52.53 0.69
N ASP A 449 8.79 -52.73 1.99
CA ASP A 449 7.96 -53.50 2.91
C ASP A 449 7.05 -52.63 3.83
N GLY A 450 7.02 -51.31 3.65
CA GLY A 450 5.94 -50.45 4.17
C GLY A 450 5.99 -50.10 5.67
N THR A 451 7.11 -50.33 6.35
CA THR A 451 7.31 -49.88 7.74
C THR A 451 8.02 -48.53 7.82
N VAL A 452 7.55 -47.66 8.73
CA VAL A 452 8.07 -46.29 8.94
C VAL A 452 8.80 -46.21 10.29
N ALA A 453 10.08 -45.81 10.29
CA ALA A 453 10.84 -45.54 11.51
C ALA A 453 11.57 -44.18 11.41
N ALA A 454 11.57 -43.41 12.50
CA ALA A 454 12.23 -42.12 12.60
C ALA A 454 13.69 -42.28 13.06
N LEU A 455 14.64 -41.65 12.36
CA LEU A 455 16.06 -41.59 12.74
C LEU A 455 16.31 -40.39 13.65
N ASN A 456 16.67 -40.64 14.91
CA ASN A 456 17.22 -39.62 15.81
C ASN A 456 18.72 -39.46 15.53
N ASN A 457 19.14 -38.28 15.07
CA ASN A 457 20.56 -37.93 15.01
C ASN A 457 21.06 -37.56 16.42
N GLY A 458 21.59 -38.55 17.14
CA GLY A 458 22.45 -38.32 18.30
C GLY A 458 23.91 -38.10 17.88
N PRO A 459 24.71 -37.31 18.63
CA PRO A 459 26.10 -37.07 18.31
C PRO A 459 26.96 -38.29 18.67
N THR A 460 27.67 -38.87 17.70
CA THR A 460 28.73 -39.85 17.95
C THR A 460 30.08 -39.15 18.08
N THR A 461 30.62 -39.20 19.29
CA THR A 461 31.98 -38.87 19.71
C THR A 461 33.01 -39.90 19.19
N ASP A 462 34.17 -39.39 18.77
CA ASP A 462 35.54 -39.95 18.75
C ASP A 462 35.78 -41.46 18.53
N MET A 463 36.46 -41.80 17.43
CA MET A 463 37.90 -42.20 17.42
C MET A 463 38.47 -42.22 15.99
#